data_AF-A0A1B6MP02-F1
#
_entry.id   AF-A0A1B6MP02-F1
#
_cell.length_a   1.000
_cell.length_b   1.000
_cell.length_c   1.000
_cell.angle_alpha   90.00
_cell.angle_beta   90.00
_cell.angle_gamma   90.00
#
_symmetry.space_group_name_H-M   'P 1'
#
loop_
_entity.id
_entity.type
_entity.pdbx_description
1 polymer ?
#
loop_
_entity_poly.entity_id
_entity_poly.type
_entity_poly.pdbx_seq_one_letter_code
_entity_poly.pdbx_strand_id
1 'polypeptide(L)'
;RLAIRLMRREDMSPVVLQSLRMLLLLKASTLSRVARQVSYGLYELLKTSAANIHSATDWAIIFTLLECVGAGAPPPRVVGRPSHHETGARSDGEVGLGPRSGLEEDSG
;
A
#
# COMPACT_ATOMS: atom_id res chain seq x y z
N ARG A 1 -5.56 15.30 -12.29
CA ARG A 1 -6.46 15.96 -13.29
C ARG A 1 -6.45 15.27 -14.66
N LEU A 2 -5.31 14.88 -15.24
CA LEU A 2 -5.28 14.16 -16.52
C LEU A 2 -5.87 12.74 -16.43
N ALA A 3 -5.51 11.97 -15.39
CA ALA A 3 -6.02 10.62 -15.15
C ALA A 3 -7.55 10.55 -15.13
N ILE A 4 -8.21 11.49 -14.45
CA ILE A 4 -9.69 11.60 -14.41
C ILE A 4 -10.29 11.75 -15.81
N ARG A 5 -9.67 12.58 -16.68
CA ARG A 5 -10.16 12.76 -18.07
C ARG A 5 -9.95 11.50 -18.91
N LEU A 6 -8.84 10.80 -18.72
CA LEU A 6 -8.53 9.58 -19.45
C LEU A 6 -9.40 8.41 -18.99
N MET A 7 -9.67 8.28 -17.69
CA MET A 7 -10.53 7.22 -17.13
C MET A 7 -11.98 7.27 -17.63
N ARG A 8 -12.46 8.40 -18.18
CA ARG A 8 -13.78 8.48 -18.82
C ARG A 8 -13.85 7.69 -20.13
N ARG A 9 -12.71 7.36 -20.72
CA ARG A 9 -12.57 6.48 -21.87
C ARG A 9 -12.26 5.08 -21.37
N GLU A 10 -13.16 4.14 -21.63
CA GLU A 10 -13.09 2.77 -21.12
C GLU A 10 -11.82 2.03 -21.57
N ASP A 11 -11.40 2.24 -22.81
CA ASP A 11 -10.16 1.71 -23.40
C ASP A 11 -8.88 2.21 -22.71
N MET A 12 -8.95 3.38 -22.07
CA MET A 12 -7.82 4.01 -21.39
C MET A 12 -7.78 3.72 -19.89
N SER A 13 -8.87 3.22 -19.31
CA SER A 13 -8.96 2.98 -17.87
C SER A 13 -7.88 2.02 -17.35
N PRO A 14 -7.64 0.84 -17.95
CA PRO A 14 -6.61 -0.09 -17.47
C PRO A 14 -5.19 0.51 -17.52
N VAL A 15 -4.88 1.30 -18.56
CA VAL A 15 -3.56 1.94 -18.72
C VAL A 15 -3.32 3.00 -17.65
N VAL A 16 -4.35 3.79 -17.34
CA VAL A 16 -4.28 4.81 -16.29
C VAL A 16 -4.09 4.15 -14.91
N LEU A 17 -4.82 3.07 -14.62
CA LEU A 17 -4.70 2.35 -13.35
C LEU A 17 -3.33 1.70 -13.20
N GLN A 18 -2.78 1.10 -14.27
CA GLN A 18 -1.39 0.61 -14.22
C GLN A 18 -0.38 1.73 -14.01
N SER A 19 -0.59 2.90 -14.60
CA SER A 19 0.28 4.05 -14.36
C SER A 19 0.20 4.52 -12.90
N LEU A 20 -0.97 4.44 -12.26
CA LEU A 20 -1.12 4.74 -10.83
C LEU A 20 -0.42 3.73 -9.92
N ARG A 21 -0.34 2.46 -10.33
CA ARG A 21 0.42 1.42 -9.60
C ARG A 21 1.88 1.81 -9.39
N MET A 22 2.48 2.57 -10.30
CA MET A 22 3.86 3.07 -10.18
C MET A 22 4.07 3.95 -8.93
N LEU A 23 3.01 4.53 -8.34
CA LEU A 23 3.10 5.29 -7.09
C LEU A 23 3.56 4.41 -5.91
N LEU A 24 3.31 3.10 -5.97
CA LEU A 24 3.77 2.14 -4.97
C LEU A 24 5.28 1.89 -5.02
N LEU A 25 5.96 2.36 -6.07
CA LEU A 25 7.42 2.29 -6.20
C LEU A 25 8.13 3.46 -5.49
N LEU A 26 7.38 4.45 -5.02
CA LEU A 26 7.95 5.58 -4.29
C LEU A 26 8.48 5.13 -2.92
N LYS A 27 9.54 5.79 -2.44
CA LYS A 27 10.02 5.60 -1.07
C LYS A 27 8.90 5.94 -0.08
N ALA A 28 8.81 5.19 1.02
CA ALA A 28 7.76 5.36 2.03
C ALA A 28 7.65 6.80 2.55
N SER A 29 8.78 7.49 2.74
CA SER A 29 8.82 8.91 3.16
C SER A 29 8.19 9.84 2.12
N THR A 30 8.42 9.61 0.83
CA THR A 30 7.79 10.36 -0.25
C THR A 30 6.30 10.05 -0.32
N LEU A 31 5.93 8.77 -0.21
CA LEU A 31 4.55 8.32 -0.27
C LEU A 31 3.70 8.94 0.86
N SER A 32 4.23 8.99 2.08
CA SER A 32 3.57 9.65 3.22
C SER A 32 3.34 11.15 2.98
N ARG A 33 4.33 11.87 2.41
CA ARG A 33 4.19 13.31 2.11
C ARG A 33 3.10 13.61 1.07
N VAL A 34 2.88 12.70 0.12
CA VAL A 34 1.87 12.86 -0.94
C VAL A 34 0.58 12.10 -0.66
N ALA A 35 0.50 11.35 0.44
CA ALA A 35 -0.60 10.44 0.77
C ALA A 35 -1.96 11.14 0.65
N ARG A 36 -2.11 12.31 1.28
CA ARG A 36 -3.34 13.11 1.22
C ARG A 36 -3.72 13.49 -0.21
N GLN A 37 -2.75 13.91 -1.03
CA GLN A 37 -3.00 14.28 -2.43
C GLN A 37 -3.40 13.06 -3.26
N VAL A 38 -2.78 11.90 -3.00
CA VAL A 38 -3.11 10.63 -3.67
C VAL A 38 -4.52 10.17 -3.28
N SER A 39 -4.88 10.20 -2.00
CA SER A 39 -6.24 9.84 -1.53
C SER A 39 -7.32 10.72 -2.16
N TYR A 40 -7.12 12.04 -2.17
CA TYR A 40 -8.06 12.95 -2.85
C TYR A 40 -8.12 12.70 -4.36
N GLY A 41 -6.98 12.42 -5.00
CA GLY A 41 -6.92 12.10 -6.42
C GLY A 41 -7.69 10.83 -6.77
N LEU A 42 -7.56 9.78 -5.94
CA LEU A 42 -8.30 8.52 -6.09
C LEU A 42 -9.79 8.70 -5.82
N TYR A 43 -10.16 9.48 -4.80
CA TYR A 43 -11.55 9.80 -4.51
C TYR A 43 -12.24 10.48 -5.71
N GLU A 44 -11.65 11.52 -6.27
CA GLU A 44 -12.22 12.24 -7.42
C GLU A 44 -12.26 11.36 -8.68
N LEU A 45 -11.26 10.48 -8.86
CA LEU A 45 -11.22 9.50 -9.95
C LEU A 45 -12.38 8.51 -9.81
N LEU A 46 -12.55 7.88 -8.65
CA LEU A 46 -13.62 6.92 -8.40
C LEU A 46 -15.00 7.56 -8.52
N LYS A 47 -15.18 8.75 -7.94
CA LYS A 47 -16.45 9.48 -7.98
C LYS A 47 -17.00 9.68 -9.39
N THR A 48 -16.10 9.79 -10.39
CA THR A 48 -16.48 10.10 -11.78
C THR A 48 -16.31 8.93 -12.75
N SER A 49 -15.54 7.90 -12.39
CA SER A 49 -15.11 6.85 -13.34
C SER A 49 -15.07 5.43 -12.77
N ALA A 50 -15.58 5.19 -11.56
CA ALA A 50 -15.68 3.84 -11.00
C ALA A 50 -16.49 2.87 -11.88
N ALA A 51 -17.49 3.38 -12.63
CA ALA A 51 -18.29 2.60 -13.56
C ALA A 51 -17.48 2.02 -14.74
N ASN A 52 -16.28 2.55 -15.02
CA ASN A 52 -15.43 2.13 -16.13
C ASN A 52 -14.39 1.07 -15.70
N ILE A 53 -14.43 0.62 -14.45
CA ILE A 53 -13.48 -0.33 -13.88
C ILE A 53 -14.13 -1.71 -13.83
N HIS A 54 -13.68 -2.62 -14.69
CA HIS A 54 -14.34 -3.89 -14.92
C HIS A 54 -13.59 -5.11 -14.36
N SER A 55 -12.30 -4.98 -14.01
CA SER A 55 -11.50 -6.11 -13.55
C SER A 55 -11.20 -6.05 -12.05
N ALA A 56 -11.14 -7.23 -11.42
CA ALA A 56 -10.71 -7.34 -10.02
C ALA A 56 -9.26 -6.86 -9.83
N THR A 57 -8.41 -7.07 -10.83
CA THR A 57 -7.01 -6.61 -10.82
C THR A 57 -6.91 -5.08 -10.74
N ASP A 58 -7.79 -4.38 -11.46
CA ASP A 58 -7.83 -2.92 -11.45
C ASP A 58 -8.30 -2.37 -10.10
N TRP A 59 -9.34 -2.99 -9.52
CA TRP A 59 -9.78 -2.68 -8.16
C TRP A 59 -8.71 -2.97 -7.11
N ALA A 60 -7.94 -4.06 -7.28
CA ALA A 60 -6.84 -4.39 -6.39
C ALA A 60 -5.76 -3.29 -6.37
N ILE A 61 -5.47 -2.64 -7.50
CA ILE A 61 -4.54 -1.50 -7.55
C ILE A 61 -5.07 -0.34 -6.69
N ILE A 62 -6.36 -0.02 -6.82
CA ILE A 62 -6.99 1.07 -6.08
C ILE A 62 -6.98 0.79 -4.58
N PHE A 63 -7.39 -0.40 -4.17
CA PHE A 63 -7.40 -0.77 -2.75
C PHE A 63 -5.99 -0.81 -2.17
N THR A 64 -5.02 -1.36 -2.88
CA THR A 64 -3.61 -1.35 -2.45
C THR A 64 -3.10 0.08 -2.24
N LEU A 65 -3.41 0.99 -3.17
CA LEU A 65 -3.02 2.39 -3.02
C LEU A 65 -3.65 3.00 -1.77
N LEU A 66 -4.95 2.80 -1.55
CA LEU A 66 -5.67 3.30 -0.38
C LEU A 66 -5.15 2.72 0.94
N GLU A 67 -4.83 1.43 0.98
CA GLU A 67 -4.20 0.79 2.15
C GLU A 67 -2.83 1.43 2.45
N CYS A 68 -2.01 1.68 1.42
CA CYS A 68 -0.69 2.28 1.59
C CYS A 68 -0.77 3.74 2.05
N VAL A 69 -1.63 4.56 1.43
CA VAL A 69 -1.71 6.01 1.73
C VAL A 69 -2.65 6.34 2.90
N GLY A 70 -3.60 5.46 3.20
CA GLY A 70 -4.62 5.65 4.23
C GLY A 70 -4.33 4.91 5.52
N ALA A 71 -3.96 3.63 5.44
CA ALA A 71 -3.64 2.80 6.60
C ALA A 71 -2.13 2.73 6.90
N GLY A 72 -1.29 3.31 6.03
CA GLY A 72 0.16 3.25 6.18
C GLY A 72 0.75 1.86 5.89
N ALA A 73 0.00 1.00 5.20
CA ALA A 73 0.49 -0.33 4.84
C ALA A 73 1.76 -0.22 3.97
N PRO A 74 2.75 -1.11 4.17
CA PRO A 74 3.92 -1.14 3.32
C PRO A 74 3.52 -1.51 1.88
N PRO A 75 4.09 -0.86 0.84
CA PRO A 75 3.79 -1.21 -0.53
C PRO A 75 4.09 -2.70 -0.80
N PRO A 76 3.20 -3.44 -1.48
CA PRO A 76 3.48 -4.83 -1.82
C PRO A 76 4.72 -4.88 -2.71
N ARG A 77 5.61 -5.84 -2.44
CA ARG A 77 6.82 -6.06 -3.24
C ARG A 77 6.38 -6.26 -4.69
N VAL A 78 6.73 -5.33 -5.57
CA VAL A 78 6.34 -5.36 -6.99
C VAL A 78 7.13 -6.46 -7.69
N VAL A 79 6.74 -7.71 -7.45
CA VAL A 79 7.25 -8.91 -8.14
C VAL A 79 6.08 -9.45 -8.95
N GLY A 80 5.93 -8.95 -10.17
CA GLY A 80 5.20 -9.48 -11.34
C GLY A 80 4.10 -10.56 -11.21
N ARG A 81 3.33 -10.64 -10.13
CA ARG A 81 2.25 -11.61 -9.96
C ARG A 81 1.07 -10.94 -9.24
N PRO A 82 -0.19 -11.23 -9.64
CA PRO A 82 -1.34 -10.83 -8.83
C PRO A 82 -1.19 -11.50 -7.47
N SER A 83 -0.92 -10.71 -6.45
CA SER A 83 -0.66 -11.17 -5.10
C SER A 83 -1.98 -11.66 -4.49
N HIS A 84 -2.03 -12.96 -4.20
CA HIS A 84 -2.95 -13.51 -3.22
C HIS A 84 -2.79 -12.73 -1.91
N HIS A 85 -3.92 -12.28 -1.38
CA HIS A 85 -4.04 -11.55 -0.13
C HIS A 85 -3.59 -12.43 1.04
N GLU A 86 -2.36 -12.26 1.51
CA GLU A 86 -1.93 -12.74 2.83
C GLU A 86 -1.81 -11.54 3.77
N THR A 87 -2.92 -11.19 4.40
CA THR A 87 -3.00 -10.32 5.57
C THR A 87 -2.36 -11.03 6.76
N GLY A 88 -1.03 -10.96 6.85
CA GLY A 88 -0.28 -11.36 8.03
C GLY A 88 0.05 -10.15 8.88
N ALA A 89 -0.79 -9.82 9.85
CA ALA A 89 -0.42 -8.92 10.95
C ALA A 89 0.74 -9.58 11.72
N ARG A 90 1.98 -9.18 11.42
CA ARG A 90 3.14 -9.53 12.26
C ARG A 90 3.22 -8.48 13.36
N SER A 91 2.72 -8.86 14.53
CA SER A 91 2.93 -8.14 15.77
C SER A 91 4.43 -8.16 16.10
N ASP A 92 5.08 -7.01 16.10
CA ASP A 92 6.44 -6.85 16.64
C ASP A 92 6.38 -6.99 18.16
N GLY A 93 7.02 -8.04 18.68
CA GLY A 93 7.35 -8.17 20.10
C GLY A 93 8.83 -7.87 20.31
N GLU A 94 9.19 -6.59 20.43
CA GLU A 94 10.42 -6.12 21.10
C GLU A 94 10.00 -5.77 22.55
N VAL A 95 10.72 -5.96 23.65
CA VAL A 95 12.13 -6.21 23.98
C VAL A 95 12.14 -6.83 25.39
N GLY A 96 13.08 -7.72 25.68
CA GLY A 96 13.38 -8.17 27.03
C GLY A 96 14.87 -8.44 27.24
N LEU A 97 15.73 -7.49 26.84
CA LEU A 97 17.14 -7.50 27.24
C LEU A 97 17.21 -7.16 28.74
N GLY A 98 17.25 -8.18 29.59
CA GLY A 98 17.68 -8.04 30.98
C GLY A 98 19.20 -8.23 31.08
N PRO A 99 19.98 -7.23 31.52
CA PRO A 99 21.40 -7.43 31.78
C PRO A 99 21.65 -7.72 33.28
N ARG A 100 22.48 -8.74 33.51
CA ARG A 100 23.48 -8.89 34.60
C ARG A 100 23.14 -9.78 35.83
N SER A 101 24.16 -10.61 36.08
CA SER A 101 24.74 -11.04 37.36
C SER A 101 23.92 -11.93 38.29
N GLY A 102 24.13 -13.24 38.18
CA GLY A 102 24.12 -14.17 39.31
C GLY A 102 25.56 -14.52 39.67
N LEU A 103 26.09 -13.84 40.69
CA LEU A 103 27.12 -14.39 41.57
C LEU A 103 26.43 -15.30 42.60
N GLU A 104 27.24 -16.11 43.29
CA GLU A 104 26.92 -16.99 44.43
C GLU A 104 26.45 -18.40 44.01
N GLU A 105 26.93 -19.53 44.55
CA GLU A 105 27.51 -19.81 45.87
C GLU A 105 28.60 -20.90 45.83
N ASP A 106 29.58 -20.69 46.71
CA ASP A 106 30.45 -21.67 47.36
C ASP A 106 29.64 -22.68 48.19
N SER A 107 29.93 -23.98 48.08
CA SER A 107 29.84 -24.97 49.19
C SER A 107 30.10 -26.40 48.68
N GLY A 108 31.15 -27.03 49.22
CA GLY A 108 31.28 -28.50 49.30
C GLY A 108 32.48 -29.12 48.62
#